data_AF-A0A7L8V4V8-F1
#
_entry.id   AF-A0A7L8V4V8-F1
#
_cell.length_a   1.000
_cell.length_b   1.000
_cell.length_c   1.000
_cell.angle_alpha   90.00
_cell.angle_beta   90.00
_cell.angle_gamma   90.00
#
_symmetry.space_group_name_H-M   'P 1'
#
loop_
_entity.id
_entity.type
_entity.pdbx_description
1 polymer ?
#
loop_
_entity_poly.entity_id
_entity_poly.type
_entity_poly.pdbx_seq_one_letter_code
_entity_poly.pdbx_strand_id
1 'polypeptide(L)'
;MKSLKLLTAAFFAAAALTTTVVAEEVEKVGFLTTKWCADNGMFTNCRLETVLCGYEGCLKEMDEFSTDVNGQIVLYVHSDGKAYNVKFPSTIKLSTILKEAINKNEVTLIGELANGTISVSEFEAPPPPKKEFFKGCL
;
A
#
# COMPACT_ATOMS: atom_id res chain seq x y z
N MET A 1 -55.28 -17.37 17.64
CA MET A 1 -54.21 -17.96 16.81
C MET A 1 -54.05 -17.07 15.58
N LYS A 2 -53.15 -16.09 15.63
CA LYS A 2 -51.78 -16.12 15.10
C LYS A 2 -51.72 -16.26 13.55
N SER A 3 -51.52 -15.09 12.92
CA SER A 3 -50.50 -14.84 11.89
C SER A 3 -50.80 -15.20 10.42
N LEU A 4 -50.93 -14.17 9.57
CA LEU A 4 -50.43 -14.17 8.17
C LEU A 4 -50.30 -12.72 7.67
N LYS A 5 -49.22 -12.00 8.01
CA LYS A 5 -48.05 -11.72 7.13
C LYS A 5 -48.45 -11.41 5.68
N LEU A 6 -48.57 -10.12 5.36
CA LEU A 6 -47.59 -9.31 4.59
C LEU A 6 -47.32 -9.83 3.16
N LEU A 7 -47.87 -9.13 2.17
CA LEU A 7 -47.44 -9.17 0.76
C LEU A 7 -47.39 -7.74 0.23
N THR A 8 -46.40 -6.98 0.71
CA THR A 8 -45.96 -5.72 0.10
C THR A 8 -44.89 -6.08 -0.93
N ALA A 9 -45.30 -6.31 -2.17
CA ALA A 9 -44.40 -6.49 -3.29
C ALA A 9 -43.91 -5.11 -3.78
N ALA A 10 -42.88 -4.57 -3.14
CA ALA A 10 -42.14 -3.42 -3.66
C ALA A 10 -41.00 -3.93 -4.54
N PHE A 11 -41.22 -3.87 -5.86
CA PHE A 11 -40.24 -4.19 -6.89
C PHE A 11 -39.17 -3.08 -6.89
N PHE A 12 -38.05 -3.30 -6.18
CA PHE A 12 -36.91 -2.40 -6.18
C PHE A 12 -36.20 -2.47 -7.55
N ALA A 13 -36.38 -1.43 -8.36
CA ALA A 13 -35.60 -1.22 -9.57
C ALA A 13 -34.16 -0.88 -9.18
N ALA A 14 -33.24 -1.84 -9.37
CA ALA A 14 -31.81 -1.61 -9.22
C ALA A 14 -31.31 -0.78 -10.41
N ALA A 15 -31.11 0.53 -10.20
CA ALA A 15 -30.37 1.37 -11.11
C ALA A 15 -28.89 0.98 -11.04
N ALA A 16 -28.39 0.32 -12.09
CA ALA A 16 -26.98 0.05 -12.27
C ALA A 16 -26.26 1.37 -12.57
N LEU A 17 -25.63 1.97 -11.55
CA LEU A 17 -24.65 3.05 -11.74
C LEU A 17 -23.41 2.44 -12.40
N THR A 18 -23.25 2.66 -13.70
CA THR A 18 -21.98 2.44 -14.38
C THR A 18 -21.02 3.57 -14.01
N THR A 19 -20.18 3.36 -13.00
CA THR A 19 -19.08 4.27 -12.69
C THR A 19 -17.98 4.10 -13.74
N THR A 20 -17.84 5.07 -14.64
CA THR A 20 -16.64 5.20 -15.48
C THR A 20 -15.46 5.49 -14.56
N VAL A 21 -14.55 4.52 -14.44
CA VAL A 21 -13.30 4.68 -13.69
C VAL A 21 -12.39 5.57 -14.52
N VAL A 22 -12.35 6.86 -14.20
CA VAL A 22 -11.37 7.80 -14.76
C VAL A 22 -10.10 7.62 -13.94
N ALA A 23 -8.97 7.39 -14.61
CA ALA A 23 -7.66 7.39 -13.96
C ALA A 23 -7.38 8.83 -13.49
N GLU A 24 -7.15 9.01 -12.20
CA GLU A 24 -6.90 10.32 -11.59
C GLU A 24 -5.40 10.49 -11.37
N GLU A 25 -4.82 11.59 -11.83
CA GLU A 25 -3.46 11.97 -11.45
C GLU A 25 -3.43 12.33 -9.95
N VAL A 26 -2.57 11.67 -9.20
CA VAL A 26 -2.48 11.81 -7.74
C VAL A 26 -1.04 12.00 -7.29
N GLU A 27 -0.92 12.73 -6.18
CA GLU A 27 0.27 12.81 -5.35
C GLU A 27 -0.11 12.31 -3.95
N LYS A 28 0.54 11.24 -3.48
CA LYS A 28 0.23 10.62 -2.19
C LYS A 28 1.49 10.45 -1.36
N VAL A 29 1.42 10.90 -0.12
CA VAL A 29 2.48 10.78 0.88
C VAL A 29 2.11 9.68 1.87
N GLY A 30 3.03 8.76 2.14
CA GLY A 30 2.75 7.67 3.07
C GLY A 30 3.97 6.83 3.45
N PHE A 31 3.69 5.69 4.06
CA PHE A 31 4.69 4.70 4.43
C PHE A 31 4.76 3.62 3.36
N LEU A 32 5.88 3.54 2.63
CA LEU A 32 6.06 2.54 1.58
C LEU A 32 6.55 1.23 2.20
N THR A 33 5.78 0.16 2.09
CA THR A 33 6.10 -1.13 2.72
C THR A 33 5.47 -2.30 1.98
N THR A 34 5.57 -3.51 2.50
CA THR A 34 4.88 -4.68 1.94
C THR A 34 3.45 -4.73 2.44
N LYS A 35 2.53 -5.29 1.64
CA LYS A 35 1.13 -5.45 2.02
C LYS A 35 0.97 -6.16 3.36
N TRP A 36 1.73 -7.22 3.58
CA TRP A 36 1.72 -7.96 4.83
C TRP A 36 2.10 -7.08 6.02
N CYS A 37 3.14 -6.25 5.86
CA CYS A 37 3.54 -5.32 6.91
C CYS A 37 2.49 -4.26 7.19
N ALA A 38 1.87 -3.68 6.15
CA ALA A 38 0.78 -2.72 6.31
C ALA A 38 -0.44 -3.33 7.01
N ASP A 39 -0.86 -4.53 6.60
CA ASP A 39 -2.03 -5.22 7.16
C ASP A 39 -1.82 -5.63 8.63
N ASN A 40 -0.58 -5.90 9.03
CA ASN A 40 -0.22 -6.28 10.41
C ASN A 40 0.24 -5.07 11.28
N GLY A 41 0.19 -3.84 10.75
CA GLY A 41 0.66 -2.65 11.47
C GLY A 41 2.18 -2.64 11.74
N MET A 42 2.93 -3.45 11.00
CA MET A 42 4.37 -3.66 11.12
C MET A 42 5.11 -2.68 10.22
N PHE A 43 5.06 -1.37 10.50
CA PHE A 43 5.68 -0.34 9.65
C PHE A 43 7.21 -0.34 9.76
N THR A 44 7.76 0.27 10.80
CA THR A 44 9.23 0.37 11.02
C THR A 44 9.88 -0.96 11.36
N ASN A 45 9.09 -1.94 11.80
CA ASN A 45 9.54 -3.28 12.16
C ASN A 45 9.36 -4.28 11.01
N CYS A 46 8.99 -3.83 9.81
CA CYS A 46 8.85 -4.70 8.65
C CYS A 46 10.18 -5.33 8.26
N ARG A 47 10.29 -6.66 8.37
CA ARG A 47 11.48 -7.38 7.91
C ARG A 47 11.55 -7.39 6.38
N LEU A 48 12.76 -7.25 5.85
CA LEU A 48 13.00 -7.30 4.39
C LEU A 48 12.62 -8.64 3.76
N GLU A 49 12.56 -9.73 4.53
CA GLU A 49 12.10 -11.03 4.03
C GLU A 49 10.66 -10.98 3.47
N THR A 50 9.83 -10.08 4.00
CA THR A 50 8.47 -9.88 3.49
C THR A 50 8.45 -9.33 2.07
N VAL A 51 9.53 -8.69 1.60
CA VAL A 51 9.68 -8.25 0.21
C VAL A 51 9.92 -9.45 -0.71
N LEU A 52 10.70 -10.43 -0.24
CA LEU A 52 11.03 -11.62 -1.02
C LEU A 52 9.84 -12.59 -1.09
N CYS A 53 9.18 -12.82 0.05
CA CYS A 53 8.19 -13.89 0.16
C CYS A 53 6.74 -13.42 0.34
N GLY A 54 6.54 -12.17 0.77
CA GLY A 54 5.22 -11.64 1.10
C GLY A 54 4.74 -11.91 2.53
N TYR A 55 5.51 -12.57 3.41
CA TYR A 55 5.16 -12.81 4.81
C TYR A 55 6.40 -12.96 5.72
N GLU A 56 6.24 -12.79 7.04
CA GLU A 56 7.32 -12.98 8.03
C GLU A 56 7.63 -14.46 8.27
N GLY A 57 8.92 -14.80 8.42
CA GLY A 57 9.38 -16.15 8.74
C GLY A 57 9.57 -17.09 7.55
N CYS A 58 9.29 -16.63 6.32
CA CYS A 58 9.41 -17.44 5.10
C CYS A 58 10.83 -17.99 4.86
N LEU A 59 11.87 -17.27 5.26
CA LEU A 59 13.26 -17.71 5.06
C LEU A 59 13.63 -18.93 5.91
N LYS A 60 12.83 -19.26 6.93
CA LYS A 60 13.02 -20.47 7.74
C LYS A 60 12.55 -21.74 7.02
N GLU A 61 11.69 -21.59 6.02
CA GLU A 61 11.05 -22.68 5.27
C GLU A 61 11.63 -22.81 3.85
N MET A 62 12.53 -21.91 3.45
CA MET A 62 13.13 -21.90 2.12
C MET A 62 14.35 -22.81 2.08
N ASP A 63 14.21 -23.97 1.45
CA ASP A 63 15.28 -24.93 1.19
C ASP A 63 16.35 -24.35 0.24
N GLU A 64 15.93 -23.44 -0.65
CA GLU A 64 16.78 -22.73 -1.62
C GLU A 64 16.51 -21.21 -1.55
N PHE A 65 17.59 -20.42 -1.51
CA PHE A 65 17.50 -18.97 -1.48
C PHE A 65 17.08 -18.44 -2.86
N SER A 66 15.82 -18.01 -2.99
CA SER A 66 15.34 -17.28 -4.18
C SER A 66 15.52 -15.77 -4.02
N THR A 67 15.94 -15.12 -5.10
CA THR A 67 16.02 -13.66 -5.21
C THR A 67 14.74 -13.04 -5.77
N ASP A 68 13.72 -13.85 -6.05
CA ASP A 68 12.46 -13.37 -6.60
C ASP A 68 11.70 -12.53 -5.57
N VAL A 69 11.13 -11.42 -6.03
CA VAL A 69 10.38 -10.48 -5.20
C VAL A 69 8.91 -10.82 -5.35
N ASN A 70 8.39 -11.64 -4.42
CA ASN A 70 6.98 -12.05 -4.40
C ASN A 70 6.13 -11.19 -3.45
N GLY A 71 6.76 -10.35 -2.63
CA GLY A 71 6.07 -9.42 -1.75
C GLY A 71 5.38 -8.30 -2.53
N GLN A 72 4.08 -8.10 -2.29
CA GLN A 72 3.35 -6.97 -2.86
C GLN A 72 3.74 -5.68 -2.13
N ILE A 73 4.24 -4.68 -2.86
CA ILE A 73 4.57 -3.36 -2.31
C ILE A 73 3.32 -2.47 -2.32
N VAL A 74 3.09 -1.77 -1.21
CA VAL A 74 1.98 -0.86 -1.00
C VAL A 74 2.45 0.45 -0.39
N LEU A 75 1.71 1.53 -0.64
CA LEU A 75 1.84 2.79 0.08
C LEU A 75 0.71 2.88 1.10
N TYR A 76 1.05 2.83 2.38
CA TYR A 76 0.09 3.09 3.45
C TYR A 76 -0.02 4.60 3.69
N VAL A 77 -1.16 5.18 3.31
CA VAL A 77 -1.38 6.63 3.43
C VAL A 77 -2.10 6.89 4.76
N HIS A 78 -1.36 7.47 5.72
CA HIS A 78 -1.86 7.71 7.07
C HIS A 78 -3.11 8.61 7.11
N SER A 79 -3.19 9.62 6.24
CA SER A 79 -4.36 10.52 6.16
C SER A 79 -5.63 9.80 5.73
N ASP A 80 -5.47 8.75 4.91
CA ASP A 80 -6.58 8.03 4.30
C ASP A 80 -6.91 6.75 5.10
N GLY A 81 -6.05 6.37 6.05
CA GLY A 81 -6.18 5.14 6.83
C GLY A 81 -6.18 3.87 5.99
N LYS A 82 -5.56 3.88 4.80
CA LYS A 82 -5.64 2.77 3.84
C LYS A 82 -4.33 2.56 3.06
N ALA A 83 -4.14 1.32 2.62
CA ALA A 83 -3.04 0.92 1.77
C ALA A 83 -3.44 0.95 0.30
N TYR A 84 -2.58 1.52 -0.54
CA TYR A 84 -2.70 1.52 -1.99
C TYR A 84 -1.70 0.54 -2.59
N ASN A 85 -2.13 -0.26 -3.56
CA ASN A 85 -1.18 -1.07 -4.34
C ASN A 85 -0.29 -0.16 -5.16
N VAL A 86 0.98 -0.50 -5.32
CA VAL A 86 1.92 0.33 -6.06
C VAL A 86 2.51 -0.46 -7.22
N LYS A 87 2.54 0.16 -8.40
CA LYS A 87 3.23 -0.37 -9.58
C LYS A 87 4.28 0.62 -10.03
N PHE A 88 5.55 0.21 -9.94
CA PHE A 88 6.65 1.00 -10.45
C PHE A 88 6.90 0.67 -11.94
N PRO A 89 7.22 1.67 -12.77
CA PRO A 89 7.58 1.46 -14.15
C PRO A 89 8.98 0.82 -14.22
N SER A 90 9.29 0.14 -15.31
CA SER A 90 10.59 -0.55 -15.49
C SER A 90 11.80 0.40 -15.52
N THR A 91 11.57 1.70 -15.66
CA THR A 91 12.60 2.75 -15.59
C THR A 91 13.13 2.95 -14.16
N ILE A 92 12.30 2.69 -13.14
CA ILE A 92 12.69 2.83 -11.75
C ILE A 92 13.20 1.47 -11.25
N LYS A 93 14.50 1.43 -10.90
CA LYS A 93 15.12 0.19 -10.41
C LYS A 93 14.58 -0.16 -9.03
N LEU A 94 14.17 -1.40 -8.86
CA LEU A 94 13.75 -1.93 -7.57
C LEU A 94 14.82 -1.76 -6.48
N SER A 95 16.11 -1.91 -6.83
CA SER A 95 17.21 -1.68 -5.89
C SER A 95 17.23 -0.25 -5.31
N THR A 96 16.88 0.75 -6.10
CA THR A 96 16.77 2.15 -5.64
C THR A 96 15.62 2.27 -4.65
N ILE A 97 14.44 1.72 -4.98
CA ILE A 97 13.26 1.74 -4.10
C ILE A 97 13.57 1.03 -2.77
N LEU A 98 14.22 -0.13 -2.80
CA LEU A 98 14.58 -0.89 -1.61
C LEU A 98 15.60 -0.18 -0.72
N LYS A 99 16.45 0.68 -1.27
CA LYS A 99 17.43 1.45 -0.49
C LYS A 99 16.84 2.76 0.03
N GLU A 100 16.05 3.43 -0.80
CA GLU A 100 15.71 4.83 -0.61
C GLU A 100 14.30 5.04 -0.05
N ALA A 101 13.36 4.13 -0.32
CA ALA A 101 11.94 4.34 -0.01
C ALA A 101 11.31 3.21 0.83
N ILE A 102 11.70 1.94 0.67
CA ILE A 102 11.05 0.83 1.40
C ILE A 102 11.23 0.98 2.91
N ASN A 103 10.17 0.68 3.67
CA ASN A 103 10.08 0.76 5.12
C ASN A 103 10.42 2.15 5.68
N LYS A 104 10.13 3.20 4.91
CA LYS A 104 10.26 4.59 5.34
C LYS A 104 8.91 5.30 5.28
N ASN A 105 8.73 6.23 6.22
CA ASN A 105 7.59 7.14 6.23
C ASN A 105 7.85 8.35 5.33
N GLU A 106 6.80 9.10 5.02
CA GLU A 106 6.88 10.34 4.23
C GLU A 106 7.46 10.13 2.83
N VAL A 107 7.25 8.95 2.24
CA VAL A 107 7.53 8.70 0.83
C VAL A 107 6.42 9.30 0.00
N THR A 108 6.77 10.15 -0.96
CA THR A 108 5.82 10.73 -1.92
C THR A 108 5.82 9.90 -3.19
N LEU A 109 4.64 9.42 -3.60
CA LEU A 109 4.42 8.80 -4.91
C LEU A 109 3.56 9.72 -5.77
N ILE A 110 4.03 9.98 -6.99
CA ILE A 110 3.32 10.74 -8.01
C ILE A 110 2.97 9.78 -9.14
N GLY A 111 1.74 9.85 -9.65
CA GLY A 111 1.30 9.00 -10.75
C GLY A 111 -0.21 8.95 -10.92
N GLU A 112 -0.71 7.86 -11.47
CA GLU A 112 -2.14 7.67 -11.75
C GLU A 112 -2.77 6.67 -10.77
N LEU A 113 -3.89 7.05 -10.14
CA LEU A 113 -4.69 6.15 -9.32
C LEU A 113 -5.82 5.55 -10.14
N ALA A 114 -5.80 4.22 -10.27
CA ALA A 114 -6.89 3.44 -10.87
C ALA A 114 -7.17 2.21 -10.02
N ASN A 115 -8.44 2.01 -9.62
CA ASN A 115 -8.90 0.84 -8.86
C ASN A 115 -8.06 0.53 -7.60
N GLY A 116 -7.65 1.57 -6.85
CA GLY A 116 -6.83 1.40 -5.63
C GLY A 116 -5.37 1.03 -5.89
N THR A 117 -4.91 1.11 -7.14
CA THR A 117 -3.52 0.94 -7.53
C THR A 117 -2.95 2.26 -8.04
N ILE A 118 -1.80 2.66 -7.51
CA ILE A 118 -1.02 3.81 -7.97
C ILE A 118 0.00 3.30 -8.98
N SER A 119 -0.16 3.69 -10.24
CA SER A 119 0.84 3.53 -11.28
C SER A 119 1.80 4.69 -11.17
N VAL A 120 3.00 4.44 -10.64
CA VAL A 120 3.98 5.48 -10.30
C VAL A 120 4.64 6.01 -11.57
N SER A 121 4.73 7.31 -11.71
CA SER A 121 5.62 7.97 -12.69
C SER A 121 6.91 8.41 -12.02
N GLU A 122 6.81 8.95 -10.80
CA GLU A 122 7.92 9.51 -10.04
C GLU A 122 7.74 9.23 -8.53
N PHE A 123 8.85 9.15 -7.80
CA PHE A 123 8.82 9.04 -6.34
C PHE A 123 9.86 9.96 -5.72
N GLU A 124 9.53 10.49 -4.55
CA GLU A 124 10.46 11.22 -3.71
C GLU A 124 10.75 10.41 -2.45
N ALA A 125 12.04 10.26 -2.15
CA ALA A 125 12.48 9.68 -0.89
C ALA A 125 12.09 10.59 0.29
N PRO A 126 12.00 10.06 1.52
CA PRO A 126 11.64 10.85 2.68
C PRO A 126 12.55 12.06 2.82
N PRO A 127 12.03 13.23 3.21
CA PRO A 127 12.86 14.38 3.47
C PRO A 127 13.91 14.03 4.55
N PRO A 128 15.12 14.61 4.48
CA PRO A 128 16.12 14.39 5.50
C PRO A 128 15.55 14.76 6.88
N PRO A 129 15.88 14.00 7.94
CA PRO A 129 15.36 14.28 9.28
C PRO A 129 15.66 15.73 9.65
N LYS A 130 14.60 16.47 10.01
CA LYS A 130 14.72 17.88 10.39
C LYS A 130 15.67 17.96 11.59
N LYS A 131 16.69 18.81 11.50
CA LYS A 131 17.78 18.98 12.49
C LYS A 131 17.33 19.29 13.93
N GLU A 132 16.03 19.48 14.17
CA GLU A 132 15.48 19.91 15.46
C GLU A 132 15.17 18.76 16.43
N PHE A 133 15.22 17.50 15.99
CA PHE A 133 14.99 16.34 16.86
C PHE A 133 16.11 16.05 17.88
N PHE A 134 17.28 16.68 17.75
CA PHE A 134 18.42 16.48 18.65
C PHE A 134 18.53 17.52 19.79
N LYS A 135 17.55 18.40 19.96
CA LYS A 135 17.60 19.49 20.97
C LYS A 135 16.93 19.17 22.30
N GLY A 136 16.85 17.91 22.75
CA GLY A 136 16.05 17.59 23.94
C GLY A 136 16.30 16.30 24.70
N CYS A 137 17.43 15.62 24.51
CA CYS A 137 17.84 14.53 25.40
C CYS A 137 19.23 14.86 25.98
N LEU A 138 19.24 15.78 26.96
CA LEU A 138 20.33 16.00 27.91
C LEU A 138 19.73 15.88 29.31
#